data_AF-A0A7W6DJ57-F1
#
_entry.id   AF-A0A7W6DJ57-F1
#
_cell.length_a   1.000
_cell.length_b   1.000
_cell.length_c   1.000
_cell.angle_alpha   90.00
_cell.angle_beta   90.00
_cell.angle_gamma   90.00
#
_symmetry.space_group_name_H-M   'P 1'
#
loop_
_entity.id
_entity.type
_entity.pdbx_description
1 polymer ?
#
loop_
_entity_poly.entity_id
_entity_poly.type
_entity_poly.pdbx_seq_one_letter_code
_entity_poly.pdbx_strand_id
1 'polypeptide(L)'
;MTLLGEDQPESLDEAAARLEKTKKIAVGLLDAMAHGDKAEFDRLLSPKATWWVIGYGEFDRATLLHPLTRTLDRATQRRHAVLG
;
A
#
# COMPACT_ATOMS: atom_id res chain seq x y z
N MET A 1 4.71 28.59 24.86
CA MET A 1 3.59 27.65 25.09
C MET A 1 2.52 28.04 24.09
N THR A 2 2.61 27.47 22.89
CA THR A 2 1.84 27.89 21.71
C THR A 2 0.72 26.88 21.50
N LEU A 3 -0.47 27.41 21.26
CA LEU A 3 -1.77 26.74 21.25
C LEU A 3 -1.74 25.41 20.48
N LEU A 4 -2.11 24.33 21.16
CA LEU A 4 -2.54 23.07 20.56
C LEU A 4 -3.68 23.42 19.59
N GLY A 5 -3.42 23.27 18.29
CA GLY A 5 -4.44 23.43 17.26
C GLY A 5 -5.61 22.51 17.59
N GLU A 6 -6.79 23.10 17.70
CA GLU A 6 -8.03 22.39 17.96
C GLU A 6 -8.24 21.36 16.83
N ASP A 7 -8.23 20.07 17.18
CA ASP A 7 -8.79 19.01 16.35
C ASP A 7 -10.31 19.27 16.26
N GLN A 8 -10.73 20.02 15.24
CA GLN A 8 -12.13 20.10 14.88
C GLN A 8 -12.63 18.68 14.57
N PRO A 9 -13.72 18.22 15.19
CA PRO A 9 -14.24 16.88 14.93
C PRO A 9 -14.68 16.80 13.46
N GLU A 10 -14.03 15.90 12.72
CA GLU A 10 -14.40 15.53 11.35
C GLU A 10 -15.88 15.14 11.32
N SER A 11 -16.62 15.62 10.31
CA SER A 11 -18.01 15.20 10.16
C SER A 11 -18.10 13.70 9.83
N LEU A 12 -19.20 13.06 10.20
CA LEU A 12 -19.40 11.63 9.92
C LEU A 12 -19.33 11.32 8.41
N ASP A 13 -19.79 12.25 7.58
CA ASP A 13 -19.78 12.11 6.12
C ASP A 13 -18.36 12.20 5.54
N GLU A 14 -17.53 13.10 6.05
CA GLU A 14 -16.11 13.21 5.66
C GLU A 14 -15.32 11.97 6.07
N ALA A 15 -15.55 11.48 7.29
CA ALA A 15 -14.92 10.26 7.80
C ALA A 15 -15.32 9.04 6.95
N ALA A 16 -16.60 8.93 6.56
CA ALA A 16 -17.10 7.88 5.69
C ALA A 16 -16.46 7.95 4.28
N ALA A 17 -16.37 9.14 3.69
CA ALA A 17 -15.75 9.35 2.39
C ALA A 17 -14.26 9.00 2.39
N ARG A 18 -13.54 9.40 3.44
CA ARG A 18 -12.12 9.06 3.63
C ARG A 18 -11.92 7.56 3.80
N LEU A 19 -12.76 6.91 4.61
CA LEU A 19 -12.72 5.46 4.80
C LEU A 19 -12.94 4.73 3.47
N GLU A 20 -13.93 5.13 2.70
CA GLU A 20 -14.25 4.54 1.40
C GLU A 20 -13.07 4.70 0.42
N LYS A 21 -12.44 5.88 0.38
CA LYS A 21 -11.23 6.11 -0.41
C LYS A 21 -10.07 5.20 0.02
N THR A 22 -9.84 5.06 1.32
CA THR A 22 -8.79 4.18 1.86
C THR A 22 -9.04 2.72 1.51
N LYS A 23 -10.29 2.25 1.61
CA LYS A 23 -10.68 0.90 1.20
C LYS A 23 -10.38 0.64 -0.27
N LYS A 24 -10.71 1.59 -1.17
CA LYS A 24 -10.40 1.46 -2.60
C LYS A 24 -8.90 1.33 -2.86
N ILE A 25 -8.07 2.10 -2.16
CA ILE A 25 -6.61 1.99 -2.27
C ILE A 25 -6.14 0.61 -1.78
N ALA A 26 -6.64 0.15 -0.63
CA ALA A 26 -6.28 -1.15 -0.08
C ALA A 26 -6.67 -2.32 -1.02
N VAL A 27 -7.89 -2.28 -1.58
CA VAL A 27 -8.34 -3.26 -2.58
C VAL A 27 -7.46 -3.22 -3.82
N GLY A 28 -7.15 -2.03 -4.34
CA GLY A 28 -6.26 -1.88 -5.49
C GLY A 28 -4.85 -2.44 -5.24
N LEU A 29 -4.29 -2.23 -4.04
CA LEU A 29 -3.00 -2.82 -3.67
C LEU A 29 -3.04 -4.35 -3.67
N LEU A 30 -4.10 -4.94 -3.09
CA LEU A 30 -4.27 -6.40 -3.07
C LEU A 30 -4.42 -6.99 -4.48
N ASP A 31 -5.18 -6.31 -5.34
CA ASP A 31 -5.38 -6.75 -6.72
C ASP A 31 -4.11 -6.66 -7.56
N ALA A 32 -3.36 -5.56 -7.43
CA ALA A 32 -2.05 -5.39 -8.03
C ALA A 32 -1.09 -6.49 -7.57
N MET A 33 -1.11 -6.85 -6.28
CA MET A 33 -0.31 -7.96 -5.75
C MET A 33 -0.72 -9.32 -6.34
N ALA A 34 -2.02 -9.58 -6.45
CA ALA A 34 -2.54 -10.85 -6.98
C ALA A 34 -2.16 -11.05 -8.46
N HIS A 35 -2.14 -9.97 -9.24
CA HIS A 35 -1.83 -9.99 -10.68
C HIS A 35 -0.35 -9.73 -11.00
N GLY A 36 0.46 -9.36 -10.00
CA GLY A 36 1.85 -8.97 -10.23
C GLY A 36 1.99 -7.64 -10.95
N ASP A 37 0.99 -6.76 -10.87
CA ASP A 37 1.02 -5.42 -11.47
C ASP A 37 1.90 -4.49 -10.62
N LYS A 38 3.20 -4.49 -10.93
CA LYS A 38 4.19 -3.68 -10.23
C LYS A 38 3.97 -2.19 -10.40
N ALA A 39 3.49 -1.76 -11.56
CA ALA A 39 3.31 -0.34 -11.86
C ALA A 39 2.16 0.24 -11.02
N GLU A 40 1.04 -0.50 -10.94
CA GLU A 40 -0.08 -0.12 -10.10
C GLU A 40 0.26 -0.18 -8.62
N PHE A 41 0.98 -1.24 -8.19
CA PHE A 41 1.45 -1.34 -6.81
C PHE A 41 2.33 -0.14 -6.42
N ASP A 42 3.30 0.22 -7.27
CA ASP A 42 4.17 1.38 -7.04
C ASP A 42 3.37 2.69 -6.98
N ARG A 43 2.41 2.88 -7.89
CA ARG A 43 1.57 4.08 -7.99
C ARG A 43 0.70 4.29 -6.74
N LEU A 44 0.22 3.21 -6.13
CA LEU A 44 -0.67 3.25 -4.96
C LEU A 44 0.08 3.49 -3.63
N LEU A 45 1.39 3.26 -3.59
CA LEU A 45 2.19 3.56 -2.39
C LEU A 45 2.45 5.06 -2.25
N SER A 46 2.29 5.56 -1.03
CA SER A 46 2.63 6.96 -0.72
C SER A 46 4.14 7.19 -0.91
N PRO A 47 4.56 8.24 -1.65
CA PRO A 47 5.97 8.54 -1.84
C PRO A 47 6.66 9.08 -0.59
N LYS A 48 5.90 9.44 0.45
CA LYS A 48 6.40 10.05 1.70
C LYS A 48 6.27 9.12 2.91
N ALA A 49 5.65 7.95 2.74
CA ALA A 49 5.49 7.02 3.85
C ALA A 49 6.79 6.26 4.10
N THR A 50 6.96 5.87 5.36
CA THR A 50 7.88 4.82 5.76
C THR A 50 7.08 3.66 6.33
N TRP A 51 7.59 2.45 6.15
CA TRP A 51 6.91 1.22 6.53
C TRP A 51 7.76 0.45 7.52
N TRP A 52 7.16 0.08 8.65
CA TRP A 52 7.80 -0.83 9.59
C TRP A 52 7.60 -2.28 9.14
N VAL A 53 8.69 -2.91 8.72
CA VAL A 53 8.71 -4.32 8.31
C VAL A 53 9.20 -5.16 9.48
N ILE A 54 8.36 -6.07 9.95
CA ILE A 54 8.66 -6.95 11.09
C ILE A 54 9.94 -7.73 10.80
N GLY A 55 10.93 -7.63 11.71
CA GLY A 55 12.22 -8.30 11.60
C GLY A 55 13.28 -7.55 10.78
N TYR A 56 12.93 -6.44 10.12
CA TYR A 56 13.85 -5.66 9.29
C TYR A 56 13.90 -4.16 9.65
N GLY A 57 12.87 -3.65 10.32
CA GLY A 57 12.81 -2.25 10.74
C GLY A 57 12.14 -1.34 9.72
N GLU A 58 12.53 -0.08 9.69
CA GLU A 58 11.90 0.96 8.88
C GLU A 58 12.41 0.98 7.44
N PHE A 59 11.50 0.93 6.48
CA PHE A 59 11.77 0.91 5.05
C PHE A 59 11.16 2.16 4.41
N ASP A 60 11.92 2.81 3.53
CA ASP A 60 11.36 3.78 2.60
C ASP A 60 10.73 3.07 1.39
N ARG A 61 10.11 3.83 0.47
CA ARG A 61 9.40 3.27 -0.69
C ARG A 61 10.33 2.43 -1.57
N ALA A 62 11.54 2.92 -1.83
CA ALA A 62 12.50 2.24 -2.70
C ALA A 62 12.95 0.90 -2.08
N THR A 63 13.25 0.91 -0.79
CA THR A 63 13.69 -0.25 -0.02
C THR A 63 12.57 -1.29 0.11
N LEU A 64 11.31 -0.84 0.23
CA LEU A 64 10.14 -1.72 0.25
C LEU A 64 9.87 -2.39 -1.11
N LEU A 65 9.99 -1.65 -2.21
CA LEU A 65 9.68 -2.17 -3.54
C LEU A 65 10.70 -3.20 -4.04
N HIS A 66 11.97 -3.09 -3.63
CA HIS A 66 13.02 -4.00 -4.10
C HIS A 66 12.76 -5.49 -3.78
N PRO A 67 12.44 -5.90 -2.54
CA PRO A 67 12.06 -7.29 -2.24
C PRO A 67 10.67 -7.67 -2.74
N LEU A 68 9.73 -6.71 -2.80
CA LEU A 68 8.35 -6.98 -3.22
C LEU A 68 8.25 -7.25 -4.71
N THR A 69 8.94 -6.49 -5.56
CA THR A 69 8.95 -6.72 -7.01
C THR A 69 9.44 -8.12 -7.38
N ARG A 70 10.49 -8.63 -6.71
CA ARG A 70 10.94 -10.03 -6.86
C ARG A 70 9.90 -11.05 -6.42
N THR A 71 9.09 -10.72 -5.43
CA THR A 71 8.01 -11.60 -4.95
C THR A 71 6.82 -11.60 -5.89
N LEU A 72 6.46 -10.43 -6.44
CA LEU A 72 5.44 -10.26 -7.46
C LEU A 72 5.81 -11.03 -8.73
N ASP A 73 7.07 -10.96 -9.18
CA ASP A 73 7.57 -11.75 -10.32
C ASP A 73 7.32 -13.26 -10.14
N ARG A 74 7.60 -13.78 -8.95
CA ARG A 74 7.38 -15.20 -8.63
C ARG A 74 5.89 -15.57 -8.59
N ALA A 75 5.02 -14.66 -8.15
CA ALA A 75 3.58 -14.90 -8.13
C ALA A 75 3.02 -15.05 -9.56
N THR A 76 3.47 -14.19 -10.48
CA THR A 76 3.11 -14.27 -11.91
C THR A 76 3.61 -15.56 -12.54
N GLN A 77 4.87 -15.97 -12.27
CA GLN A 77 5.43 -17.21 -12.81
C GLN A 77 4.68 -18.47 -12.35
N ARG A 78 4.22 -18.53 -11.09
CA ARG A 78 3.45 -19.68 -10.57
C ARG A 78 2.07 -19.83 -11.21
N ARG A 79 1.42 -18.72 -11.60
CA ARG A 79 0.14 -18.79 -12.33
C ARG A 79 0.27 -19.47 -13.70
N HIS A 80 1.43 -19.33 -14.36
CA HIS A 80 1.71 -20.01 -15.62
C HIS A 80 2.01 -21.51 -15.46
N ALA A 81 2.47 -21.96 -14.29
CA ALA A 81 2.87 -23.35 -14.05
C ALA A 81 1.73 -24.27 -13.56
N VAL A 82 0.60 -23.72 -13.11
CA VAL A 82 -0.55 -24.52 -12.61
C VAL A 82 -1.48 -24.99 -13.76
N LEU A 83 -1.23 -24.52 -14.99
CA LEU A 83 -1.85 -25.03 -16.21
C LEU A 83 -0.77 -25.71 -17.07
N GLY A 84 -0.23 -26.81 -16.54
CA GLY A 84 0.68 -27.73 -17.24
C GLY A 84 0.33 -29.15 -16.87
#